data_AF-A0A969RAT6-F1
#
_entry.id   AF-A0A969RAT6-F1
#
_cell.length_a   1.000
_cell.length_b   1.000
_cell.length_c   1.000
_cell.angle_alpha   90.00
_cell.angle_beta   90.00
_cell.angle_gamma   90.00
#
_symmetry.space_group_name_H-M   'P 1'
#
loop_
_entity.id
_entity.type
_entity.pdbx_description
1 polymer ?
#
loop_
_entity_poly.entity_id
_entity_poly.type
_entity_poly.pdbx_seq_one_letter_code
_entity_poly.pdbx_strand_id
1 'polypeptide(L)'
;MVEKNTPLINELLKQVKQHPDFEKWRRRGKPSKEAVRELCELLRNEPQFSGQPGRFYTSAIATVQQIYESWMATQLGLQRSLDGKVRWLEVVESDAELVTQSNVDADAIRAKAREILLDIASGCLPQKTQEKKAKSSKNKERPRQGKKKQEEKPEVPQKLVGVLLDFYDETKEVVKRRALIHLLQNDCEVNEEEDAKKLTDKLNNKRAEIERLKERLEGRLPKGRDLTDQNFLEVLEIATSIPADDTLSEFLAWENKVIPSLPKLVKAPKLMPYPIHYETNTDFNIWKRNEKSRICFELNGLSNHIFEVYCNRRQLHFFEQFLCDYETKKTGGKQHSTGLFLLRSAELLWCEGKTQIKKKKVKVQNPLGGKAKKKVEKARL
;
A
#
# COMPACT_ATOMS: atom_id res chain seq x y z
N MET A 1 12.61 24.07 -3.11
CA MET A 1 11.30 23.46 -2.73
C MET A 1 11.43 21.97 -2.42
N VAL A 2 12.12 21.19 -3.26
CA VAL A 2 12.43 19.76 -3.02
C VAL A 2 13.05 19.51 -1.64
N GLU A 3 14.06 20.32 -1.30
CA GLU A 3 14.83 20.27 -0.04
C GLU A 3 14.01 20.53 1.22
N LYS A 4 12.75 20.98 1.09
CA LYS A 4 11.86 21.21 2.23
C LYS A 4 10.69 20.23 2.26
N ASN A 5 10.08 19.93 1.11
CA ASN A 5 8.86 19.13 1.06
C ASN A 5 9.07 17.66 1.43
N THR A 6 10.09 17.02 0.86
CA THR A 6 10.37 15.61 1.18
C THR A 6 10.86 15.44 2.62
N PRO A 7 11.77 16.29 3.14
CA PRO A 7 12.12 16.25 4.56
C PRO A 7 10.92 16.45 5.49
N LEU A 8 9.99 17.36 5.16
CA LEU A 8 8.75 17.54 5.91
C LEU A 8 7.92 16.24 5.95
N ILE A 9 7.73 15.58 4.80
CA ILE A 9 6.99 14.30 4.74
C ILE A 9 7.71 13.21 5.54
N ASN A 10 9.05 13.14 5.45
CA ASN A 10 9.84 12.19 6.22
C ASN A 10 9.68 12.40 7.72
N GLU A 11 9.67 13.66 8.17
CA GLU A 11 9.53 13.99 9.57
C GLU A 11 8.11 13.71 10.08
N LEU A 12 7.08 14.06 9.29
CA LEU A 12 5.70 13.67 9.57
C LEU A 12 5.54 12.15 9.70
N LEU A 13 6.18 11.36 8.83
CA LEU A 13 6.15 9.90 8.93
C LEU A 13 6.72 9.41 10.27
N LYS A 14 7.78 10.05 10.79
CA LYS A 14 8.34 9.72 12.11
C LYS A 14 7.43 10.13 13.25
N GLN A 15 6.88 11.35 13.22
CA GLN A 15 6.04 11.86 14.31
C GLN A 15 4.72 11.12 14.43
N VAL A 16 4.10 10.73 13.31
CA VAL A 16 2.87 9.92 13.33
C VAL A 16 3.08 8.59 14.07
N LYS A 17 4.25 7.96 13.90
CA LYS A 17 4.61 6.73 14.64
C LYS A 17 4.69 6.97 16.15
N GLN A 18 5.21 8.13 16.57
CA GLN A 18 5.42 8.47 17.97
C GLN A 18 4.14 8.98 18.65
N HIS A 19 3.04 9.12 17.91
CA HIS A 19 1.80 9.65 18.42
C HIS A 19 1.17 8.71 19.46
N PRO A 20 0.64 9.22 20.60
CA PRO A 20 0.05 8.38 21.65
C PRO A 20 -1.11 7.48 21.15
N ASP A 21 -1.91 7.97 20.21
CA ASP A 21 -3.02 7.22 19.63
C ASP A 21 -2.63 6.27 18.48
N PHE A 22 -1.34 6.12 18.17
CA PHE A 22 -0.88 5.31 17.04
C PHE A 22 -1.40 3.87 17.10
N GLU A 23 -1.36 3.23 18.27
CA GLU A 23 -1.89 1.88 18.45
C GLU A 23 -3.42 1.81 18.29
N LYS A 24 -4.14 2.86 18.68
CA LYS A 24 -5.59 2.93 18.44
C LYS A 24 -5.88 3.03 16.95
N TRP A 25 -5.10 3.81 16.20
CA TRP A 25 -5.23 3.92 14.75
C TRP A 25 -4.89 2.61 14.04
N ARG A 26 -3.83 1.93 14.49
CA ARG A 26 -3.44 0.61 13.99
C ARG A 26 -4.59 -0.39 14.10
N ARG A 27 -5.25 -0.46 15.26
CA ARG A 27 -6.42 -1.32 15.49
C ARG A 27 -7.63 -0.93 14.63
N ARG A 28 -7.84 0.37 14.41
CA ARG A 28 -8.92 0.88 13.54
C ARG A 28 -8.62 0.73 12.04
N GLY A 29 -7.36 0.54 11.67
CA GLY A 29 -6.91 0.44 10.29
C GLY A 29 -6.72 1.80 9.58
N LYS A 30 -6.80 2.92 10.30
CA LYS A 30 -6.75 4.27 9.71
C LYS A 30 -6.27 5.34 10.72
N PRO A 31 -5.32 6.23 10.34
CA PRO A 31 -4.94 7.38 11.16
C PRO A 31 -6.01 8.49 11.14
N SER A 32 -6.05 9.31 12.19
CA SER A 32 -6.87 10.54 12.20
C SER A 32 -6.25 11.57 11.25
N LYS A 33 -7.09 12.15 10.38
CA LYS A 33 -6.69 13.23 9.48
C LYS A 33 -6.40 14.51 10.25
N GLU A 34 -7.17 14.79 11.30
CA GLU A 34 -6.95 15.93 12.18
C GLU A 34 -5.59 15.84 12.87
N ALA A 35 -5.25 14.68 13.43
CA ALA A 35 -3.97 14.50 14.13
C ALA A 35 -2.75 14.71 13.21
N VAL A 36 -2.77 14.16 11.99
CA VAL A 36 -1.68 14.38 11.01
C VAL A 36 -1.58 15.86 10.62
N ARG A 37 -2.72 16.55 10.53
CA ARG A 37 -2.77 17.98 10.24
C ARG A 37 -2.17 18.81 11.37
N GLU A 38 -2.50 18.52 12.63
CA GLU A 38 -1.95 19.19 13.80
C GLU A 38 -0.42 19.04 13.87
N LEU A 39 0.09 17.82 13.66
CA LEU A 39 1.54 17.59 13.56
C LEU A 39 2.20 18.43 12.46
N CYS A 40 1.55 18.53 11.30
CA CYS A 40 2.05 19.34 10.18
C CYS A 40 2.02 20.85 10.50
N GLU A 41 1.01 21.32 11.22
CA GLU A 41 0.91 22.72 11.65
C GLU A 41 2.01 23.10 12.65
N LEU A 42 2.40 22.18 13.54
CA LEU A 42 3.56 22.37 14.42
C LEU A 42 4.86 22.49 13.62
N LEU A 43 5.10 21.53 12.71
CA LEU A 43 6.30 21.52 11.85
C LEU A 43 6.37 22.74 10.92
N ARG A 44 5.23 23.27 10.49
CA ARG A 44 5.17 24.44 9.61
C ARG A 44 5.83 25.68 10.20
N ASN A 45 5.84 25.81 11.53
CA ASN A 45 6.44 26.93 12.25
C ASN A 45 7.97 26.79 12.38
N GLU A 46 8.52 25.62 12.12
CA GLU A 46 9.96 25.41 12.21
C GLU A 46 10.69 26.09 11.03
N PRO A 47 11.85 26.73 11.27
CA PRO A 47 12.59 27.44 10.22
C PRO A 47 12.89 26.57 8.99
N GLN A 48 13.21 25.29 9.21
CA GLN A 48 13.53 24.32 8.16
C GLN A 48 12.37 24.03 7.20
N PHE A 49 11.13 24.05 7.69
CA PHE A 49 9.95 23.75 6.88
C PHE A 49 9.13 24.99 6.50
N SER A 50 9.42 26.13 7.12
CA SER A 50 8.73 27.41 6.88
C SER A 50 8.94 27.96 5.46
N GLY A 51 8.02 28.85 5.05
CA GLY A 51 8.10 29.58 3.78
C GLY A 51 7.69 28.78 2.53
N GLN A 52 7.14 27.58 2.70
CA GLN A 52 6.57 26.81 1.58
C GLN A 52 5.13 27.26 1.30
N PRO A 53 4.62 27.11 0.06
CA PRO A 53 3.23 27.40 -0.23
C PRO A 53 2.28 26.47 0.52
N GLY A 54 1.12 26.98 0.93
CA GLY A 54 0.10 26.22 1.69
C GLY A 54 -0.26 24.85 1.09
N ARG A 55 -0.22 24.76 -0.25
CA ARG A 55 -0.46 23.53 -1.00
C ARG A 55 0.51 22.40 -0.65
N PHE A 56 1.78 22.71 -0.37
CA PHE A 56 2.81 21.72 -0.08
C PHE A 56 2.52 21.02 1.25
N TYR A 57 2.14 21.77 2.28
CA TYR A 57 1.71 21.19 3.56
C TYR A 57 0.46 20.32 3.39
N THR A 58 -0.52 20.79 2.60
CA THR A 58 -1.75 20.03 2.34
C THR A 58 -1.46 18.71 1.62
N SER A 59 -0.58 18.76 0.60
CA SER A 59 -0.11 17.57 -0.10
C SER A 59 0.66 16.63 0.83
N ALA A 60 1.55 17.15 1.68
CA ALA A 60 2.33 16.35 2.62
C ALA A 60 1.42 15.58 3.59
N ILE A 61 0.40 16.24 4.15
CA ILE A 61 -0.62 15.62 5.01
C ILE A 61 -1.32 14.49 4.24
N ALA A 62 -1.80 14.75 3.02
CA ALA A 62 -2.50 13.75 2.21
C ALA A 62 -1.62 12.54 1.89
N THR A 63 -0.36 12.77 1.50
CA THR A 63 0.62 11.71 1.21
C THR A 63 0.87 10.83 2.44
N VAL A 64 1.13 11.43 3.61
CA VAL A 64 1.37 10.69 4.86
C VAL A 64 0.13 9.90 5.29
N GLN A 65 -1.05 10.52 5.16
CA GLN A 65 -2.32 9.88 5.46
C GLN A 65 -2.53 8.64 4.58
N GLN A 66 -2.36 8.76 3.26
CA GLN A 66 -2.51 7.63 2.33
C GLN A 66 -1.51 6.50 2.58
N ILE A 67 -0.25 6.85 2.90
CA ILE A 67 0.79 5.87 3.23
C ILE A 67 0.39 5.07 4.47
N TYR A 68 -0.03 5.73 5.54
CA TYR A 68 -0.42 5.04 6.77
C TYR A 68 -1.77 4.33 6.63
N GLU A 69 -2.75 4.88 5.91
CA GLU A 69 -4.00 4.17 5.59
C GLU A 69 -3.70 2.83 4.89
N SER A 70 -2.85 2.85 3.87
CA SER A 70 -2.48 1.65 3.12
C SER A 70 -1.73 0.63 3.99
N TRP A 71 -0.76 1.11 4.78
CA TRP A 71 0.01 0.27 5.69
C TRP A 71 -0.85 -0.32 6.81
N MET A 72 -1.68 0.47 7.48
CA MET A 72 -2.56 0.01 8.57
C MET A 72 -3.62 -0.96 8.06
N ALA A 73 -4.18 -0.75 6.86
CA ALA A 73 -5.09 -1.71 6.24
C ALA A 73 -4.40 -3.07 6.00
N THR A 74 -3.15 -3.05 5.55
CA THR A 74 -2.33 -4.27 5.38
C THR A 74 -2.07 -4.96 6.72
N GLN A 75 -1.69 -4.19 7.74
CA GLN A 75 -1.45 -4.71 9.10
C GLN A 75 -2.70 -5.33 9.72
N LEU A 76 -3.86 -4.68 9.57
CA LEU A 76 -5.13 -5.21 10.07
C LEU A 76 -5.52 -6.52 9.37
N GLY A 77 -5.28 -6.62 8.06
CA GLY A 77 -5.48 -7.86 7.31
C GLY A 77 -4.57 -8.99 7.79
N LEU A 78 -3.29 -8.69 8.02
CA LEU A 78 -2.32 -9.64 8.56
C LEU A 78 -2.71 -10.09 9.98
N GLN A 79 -3.14 -9.16 10.84
CA GLN A 79 -3.57 -9.45 12.20
C GLN A 79 -4.79 -10.38 12.19
N ARG A 80 -5.82 -10.08 11.40
CA ARG A 80 -6.98 -10.96 11.23
C ARG A 80 -6.59 -12.36 10.72
N SER A 81 -5.64 -12.44 9.79
CA SER A 81 -5.13 -13.74 9.32
C SER A 81 -4.37 -14.49 10.40
N LEU A 82 -3.64 -13.79 11.27
CA LEU A 82 -2.94 -14.40 12.39
C LEU A 82 -3.95 -14.92 13.41
N ASP A 83 -4.89 -14.07 13.85
CA ASP A 83 -5.91 -14.42 14.83
C ASP A 83 -6.72 -15.64 14.38
N GLY A 84 -7.12 -15.69 13.10
CA GLY A 84 -7.84 -16.84 12.55
C GLY A 84 -7.01 -18.13 12.51
N LYS A 85 -5.70 -18.06 12.27
CA LYS A 85 -4.81 -19.23 12.27
C LYS A 85 -4.46 -19.70 13.67
N VAL A 86 -4.25 -18.77 14.60
CA VAL A 86 -4.04 -19.08 16.02
C VAL A 86 -5.28 -19.77 16.58
N ARG A 87 -6.47 -19.19 16.35
CA ARG A 87 -7.75 -19.81 16.76
C ARG A 87 -7.94 -21.21 16.18
N TRP A 88 -7.62 -21.40 14.89
CA TRP A 88 -7.68 -22.73 14.28
C TRP A 88 -6.73 -23.72 14.96
N LEU A 89 -5.50 -23.30 15.26
CA LEU A 89 -4.50 -24.13 15.91
C LEU A 89 -4.90 -24.50 17.35
N GLU A 90 -5.40 -23.54 18.12
CA GLU A 90 -5.92 -23.77 19.49
C GLU A 90 -7.06 -24.82 19.50
N VAL A 91 -8.00 -24.70 18.56
CA VAL A 91 -9.11 -25.65 18.43
C VAL A 91 -8.61 -27.05 18.06
N VAL A 92 -7.67 -27.16 17.14
CA VAL A 92 -7.13 -28.47 16.72
C VAL A 92 -6.26 -29.10 17.81
N GLU A 93 -5.48 -28.31 18.56
CA GLU A 93 -4.68 -28.83 19.68
C GLU A 93 -5.54 -29.28 20.87
N SER A 94 -6.68 -28.63 21.10
CA SER A 94 -7.66 -29.07 22.11
C SER A 94 -8.23 -30.47 21.85
N ASP A 95 -8.15 -30.98 20.62
CA ASP A 95 -8.62 -32.33 20.28
C ASP A 95 -7.81 -33.41 20.98
N ALA A 96 -6.49 -33.24 21.08
CA ALA A 96 -5.62 -34.18 21.77
C ALA A 96 -6.02 -34.32 23.25
N GLU A 97 -6.45 -33.22 23.88
CA GLU A 97 -6.98 -33.23 25.24
C GLU A 97 -8.36 -33.88 25.30
N LEU A 98 -9.25 -33.58 24.34
CA LEU A 98 -10.60 -34.15 24.27
C LEU A 98 -10.60 -35.67 23.97
N VAL A 99 -9.62 -36.17 23.22
CA VAL A 99 -9.40 -37.60 22.96
C VAL A 99 -9.09 -38.33 24.27
N THR A 100 -8.28 -37.75 25.16
CA THR A 100 -7.98 -38.37 26.46
C THR A 100 -9.16 -38.39 27.43
N GLN A 101 -10.11 -37.46 27.27
CA GLN A 101 -11.29 -37.32 28.12
C GLN A 101 -12.50 -38.11 27.63
N SER A 102 -12.50 -38.61 26.39
CA SER A 102 -13.69 -39.18 25.76
C SER A 102 -13.43 -40.50 25.04
N ASN A 103 -14.01 -41.59 25.55
CA ASN A 103 -14.10 -42.90 24.90
C ASN A 103 -15.16 -42.91 23.78
N VAL A 104 -15.13 -41.92 22.89
CA VAL A 104 -16.10 -41.79 21.79
C VAL A 104 -15.55 -42.51 20.57
N ASP A 105 -16.41 -43.33 19.97
CA ASP A 105 -16.14 -44.12 18.77
C ASP A 105 -15.94 -43.23 17.53
N ALA A 106 -14.97 -43.58 16.68
CA ALA A 106 -14.59 -42.78 15.50
C ALA A 106 -15.74 -42.67 14.49
N ASP A 107 -16.56 -43.70 14.37
CA ASP A 107 -17.69 -43.72 13.44
C ASP A 107 -18.84 -42.80 13.90
N ALA A 108 -19.02 -42.63 15.21
CA ALA A 108 -19.98 -41.66 15.75
C ALA A 108 -19.56 -40.21 15.46
N ILE A 109 -18.26 -39.92 15.48
CA ILE A 109 -17.69 -38.60 15.15
C ILE A 109 -17.90 -38.30 13.65
N ARG A 110 -17.67 -39.28 12.78
CA ARG A 110 -17.89 -39.14 11.32
C ARG A 110 -19.36 -38.95 10.96
N ALA A 111 -20.25 -39.71 11.60
CA ALA A 111 -21.69 -39.57 11.40
C ALA A 111 -22.16 -38.14 11.78
N LYS A 112 -21.69 -37.62 12.92
CA LYS A 112 -21.97 -36.25 13.34
C LYS A 112 -21.31 -35.18 12.47
N ALA A 113 -20.11 -35.42 11.94
CA ALA A 113 -19.47 -34.50 10.99
C ALA A 113 -20.27 -34.38 9.68
N ARG A 114 -20.83 -35.48 9.18
CA ARG A 114 -21.72 -35.48 8.01
C ARG A 114 -23.03 -34.72 8.28
N GLU A 115 -23.63 -34.91 9.45
CA GLU A 115 -24.82 -34.17 9.89
C GLU A 115 -24.56 -32.65 9.92
N ILE A 116 -23.44 -32.23 10.49
CA ILE A 116 -23.04 -30.82 10.56
C ILE A 116 -22.85 -30.22 9.15
N LEU A 117 -22.21 -30.94 8.23
CA LEU A 117 -22.05 -30.46 6.85
C LEU A 117 -23.40 -30.31 6.13
N LEU A 118 -24.36 -31.21 6.38
CA LEU A 118 -25.72 -31.12 5.85
C LEU A 118 -26.49 -29.95 6.46
N ASP A 119 -26.31 -29.67 7.76
CA ASP A 119 -26.93 -28.53 8.44
C ASP A 119 -26.38 -27.19 7.93
N ILE A 120 -25.08 -27.14 7.58
CA ILE A 120 -24.47 -25.96 6.95
C ILE A 120 -24.98 -25.78 5.51
N ALA A 121 -25.06 -26.87 4.74
CA ALA A 121 -25.53 -26.84 3.36
C ALA A 121 -27.02 -26.47 3.24
N SER A 122 -27.83 -26.84 4.22
CA SER A 122 -29.27 -26.52 4.31
C SER A 122 -29.56 -25.14 4.91
N GLY A 123 -28.55 -24.44 5.44
CA GLY A 123 -28.69 -23.10 6.01
C GLY A 123 -29.31 -23.04 7.39
N CYS A 124 -29.33 -24.15 8.15
CA CYS A 124 -29.93 -24.23 9.49
C CYS A 124 -29.05 -23.63 10.61
N LEU A 125 -27.79 -23.26 10.33
CA LEU A 125 -26.89 -22.67 11.31
C LEU A 125 -26.91 -21.13 11.28
N PRO A 126 -26.76 -20.46 12.44
CA PRO A 126 -26.80 -19.01 12.52
C PRO A 126 -25.61 -18.40 11.78
N GLN A 127 -25.83 -17.98 10.54
CA GLN A 127 -24.92 -17.05 9.87
C GLN A 127 -25.01 -15.72 10.63
N LYS A 128 -23.96 -15.35 11.38
CA LYS A 128 -23.78 -13.97 11.84
C LYS A 128 -23.68 -13.08 10.61
N THR A 129 -24.84 -12.55 10.23
CA THR A 129 -25.00 -11.55 9.20
C THR A 129 -24.22 -10.34 9.68
N GLN A 130 -23.13 -9.99 9.00
CA GLN A 130 -22.53 -8.68 9.19
C GLN A 130 -23.62 -7.64 8.93
N GLU A 131 -24.07 -6.95 9.98
CA GLU A 131 -24.97 -5.82 9.90
C GLU A 131 -24.37 -4.76 8.96
N LYS A 132 -24.73 -4.83 7.68
CA LYS A 132 -24.59 -3.71 6.77
C LYS A 132 -25.58 -2.65 7.24
N LYS A 133 -25.08 -1.65 7.96
CA LYS A 133 -25.80 -0.39 8.17
C LYS A 133 -26.24 0.14 6.80
N ALA A 134 -27.53 0.06 6.55
CA ALA A 134 -28.20 0.70 5.45
C ALA A 134 -27.99 2.21 5.55
N LYS A 135 -27.30 2.80 4.57
CA LYS A 135 -27.56 4.16 4.13
C LYS A 135 -27.68 4.19 2.61
N SER A 136 -28.80 4.73 2.19
CA SER A 136 -29.37 4.81 0.85
C SER A 136 -28.48 5.53 -0.17
N SER A 137 -28.49 5.05 -1.41
CA SER A 137 -28.82 5.90 -2.56
C SER A 137 -29.05 5.06 -3.81
N LYS A 138 -30.27 5.17 -4.35
CA LYS A 138 -30.65 4.79 -5.72
C LYS A 138 -29.70 5.44 -6.73
N ASN A 139 -29.07 4.68 -7.63
CA ASN A 139 -29.38 4.76 -9.07
C ASN A 139 -28.58 3.75 -9.93
N LYS A 140 -29.36 3.00 -10.71
CA LYS A 140 -29.19 2.55 -12.10
C LYS A 140 -27.86 1.96 -12.59
N GLU A 141 -28.01 0.69 -12.98
CA GLU A 141 -27.24 -0.11 -13.93
C GLU A 141 -26.68 0.65 -15.15
N ARG A 142 -25.47 0.29 -15.55
CA ARG A 142 -25.14 -0.22 -16.90
C ARG A 142 -23.78 -0.93 -16.92
N PRO A 143 -23.56 -1.87 -17.86
CA PRO A 143 -22.56 -2.92 -17.74
C PRO A 143 -21.19 -2.45 -18.24
N ARG A 144 -20.11 -2.86 -17.55
CA ARG A 144 -18.75 -2.82 -18.11
C ARG A 144 -18.24 -4.24 -18.30
N GLN A 145 -18.36 -4.70 -19.54
CA GLN A 145 -17.59 -5.80 -20.10
C GLN A 145 -16.10 -5.49 -19.99
N GLY A 146 -15.30 -6.53 -19.73
CA GLY A 146 -13.84 -6.48 -19.84
C GLY A 146 -13.06 -6.97 -18.61
N LYS A 147 -13.44 -8.11 -18.01
CA LYS A 147 -12.51 -8.86 -17.15
C LYS A 147 -11.87 -9.98 -17.98
N LYS A 148 -10.55 -9.85 -18.19
CA LYS A 148 -9.67 -10.95 -18.56
C LYS A 148 -9.85 -12.07 -17.54
N LYS A 149 -10.04 -13.30 -18.03
CA LYS A 149 -10.01 -14.56 -17.27
C LYS A 149 -8.79 -14.56 -16.34
N GLN A 150 -9.04 -14.38 -15.04
CA GLN A 150 -8.20 -14.94 -14.00
C GLN A 150 -8.96 -16.18 -13.52
N GLU A 151 -8.31 -17.32 -13.58
CA GLU A 151 -8.81 -18.58 -13.05
C GLU A 151 -9.21 -18.40 -11.59
N GLU A 152 -10.50 -18.59 -11.32
CA GLU A 152 -11.05 -18.60 -9.97
C GLU A 152 -10.53 -19.84 -9.24
N LYS A 153 -9.64 -19.63 -8.26
CA LYS A 153 -9.49 -20.58 -7.15
C LYS A 153 -10.77 -20.53 -6.31
N PRO A 154 -11.30 -21.66 -5.82
CA PRO A 154 -12.57 -21.69 -5.11
C PRO A 154 -12.45 -20.92 -3.78
N GLU A 155 -13.20 -19.84 -3.62
CA GLU A 155 -13.31 -19.03 -2.38
C GLU A 155 -14.21 -19.68 -1.30
N VAL A 156 -14.72 -20.88 -1.55
CA VAL A 156 -15.70 -21.59 -0.71
C VAL A 156 -15.12 -22.09 0.64
N PRO A 157 -13.89 -22.64 0.76
CA PRO A 157 -13.44 -23.27 2.00
C PRO A 157 -13.16 -22.26 3.13
N GLN A 158 -12.75 -21.02 2.82
CA GLN A 158 -12.40 -20.04 3.85
C GLN A 158 -13.60 -19.52 4.65
N LYS A 159 -14.77 -19.42 4.01
CA LYS A 159 -16.02 -19.02 4.70
C LYS A 159 -16.55 -20.14 5.57
N LEU A 160 -16.40 -21.39 5.13
CA LEU A 160 -16.84 -22.59 5.85
C LEU A 160 -16.04 -22.80 7.14
N VAL A 161 -14.72 -22.64 7.08
CA VAL A 161 -13.85 -22.72 8.27
C VAL A 161 -14.24 -21.67 9.33
N GLY A 162 -14.61 -20.45 8.91
CA GLY A 162 -15.08 -19.42 9.85
C GLY A 162 -16.36 -19.82 10.58
N VAL A 163 -17.33 -20.38 9.85
CA VAL A 163 -18.61 -20.86 10.42
C VAL A 163 -18.40 -22.04 11.36
N LEU A 164 -17.50 -22.97 11.01
CA LEU A 164 -17.17 -24.13 11.86
C LEU A 164 -16.51 -23.71 13.18
N LEU A 165 -15.60 -22.72 13.15
CA LEU A 165 -14.95 -22.19 14.35
C LEU A 165 -15.96 -21.45 15.25
N ASP A 166 -16.87 -20.66 14.67
CA ASP A 166 -17.91 -19.98 15.44
C ASP A 166 -18.87 -20.98 16.11
N PHE A 167 -19.22 -22.06 15.42
CA PHE A 167 -20.07 -23.11 15.97
C PHE A 167 -19.36 -23.97 17.04
N TYR A 168 -18.03 -24.10 16.96
CA TYR A 168 -17.22 -24.75 18.00
C TYR A 168 -17.31 -24.00 19.34
N ASP A 169 -17.25 -22.67 19.31
CA ASP A 169 -17.32 -21.84 20.52
C ASP A 169 -18.72 -21.87 21.17
N GLU A 170 -19.77 -22.01 20.37
CA GLU A 170 -21.16 -22.06 20.84
C GLU A 170 -21.55 -23.43 21.40
N THR A 171 -20.94 -24.49 20.89
CA THR A 171 -21.29 -25.87 21.26
C THR A 171 -20.54 -26.32 22.51
N LYS A 172 -21.23 -26.92 23.49
CA LYS A 172 -20.62 -27.52 24.70
C LYS A 172 -20.54 -29.05 24.65
N GLU A 173 -21.16 -29.66 23.65
CA GLU A 173 -21.25 -31.11 23.51
C GLU A 173 -19.93 -31.69 22.95
N VAL A 174 -19.33 -32.63 23.68
CA VAL A 174 -18.00 -33.20 23.38
C VAL A 174 -17.97 -33.88 22.01
N VAL A 175 -19.02 -34.64 21.65
CA VAL A 175 -19.11 -35.36 20.37
C VAL A 175 -19.18 -34.40 19.18
N LYS A 176 -19.97 -33.32 19.30
CA LYS A 176 -20.05 -32.28 18.27
C LYS A 176 -18.75 -31.50 18.12
N ARG A 177 -18.07 -31.19 19.23
CA ARG A 177 -16.75 -30.54 19.20
C ARG A 177 -15.72 -31.39 18.46
N ARG A 178 -15.65 -32.69 18.75
CA ARG A 178 -14.76 -33.61 18.03
C ARG A 178 -15.11 -33.75 16.55
N ALA A 179 -16.40 -33.78 16.21
CA ALA A 179 -16.84 -33.78 14.81
C ALA A 179 -16.42 -32.50 14.06
N LEU A 180 -16.46 -31.34 14.71
CA LEU A 180 -15.99 -30.09 14.14
C LEU A 180 -14.48 -30.06 13.95
N ILE A 181 -13.72 -30.59 14.92
CA ILE A 181 -12.26 -30.66 14.80
C ILE A 181 -11.85 -31.62 13.68
N HIS A 182 -12.51 -32.77 13.56
CA HIS A 182 -12.32 -33.71 12.45
C HIS A 182 -12.53 -33.04 11.09
N LEU A 183 -13.57 -32.20 10.94
CA LEU A 183 -13.79 -31.41 9.73
C LEU A 183 -12.69 -30.37 9.52
N LEU A 184 -12.24 -29.67 10.57
CA LEU A 184 -11.20 -28.65 10.48
C LEU A 184 -9.81 -29.20 10.12
N GLN A 185 -9.49 -30.42 10.53
CA GLN A 185 -8.24 -31.12 10.19
C GLN A 185 -8.21 -31.61 8.73
N ASN A 186 -9.38 -32.00 8.21
CA ASN A 186 -9.57 -32.58 6.88
C ASN A 186 -10.09 -31.57 5.84
N ASP A 187 -9.77 -30.28 5.98
CA ASP A 187 -10.14 -29.23 5.01
C ASP A 187 -11.66 -29.12 4.74
N CYS A 188 -12.47 -29.40 5.77
CA CYS A 188 -13.94 -29.49 5.75
C CYS A 188 -14.51 -30.70 5.01
N GLU A 189 -13.72 -31.77 4.84
CA GLU A 189 -14.15 -33.05 4.26
C GLU A 189 -14.17 -34.16 5.33
N VAL A 190 -14.90 -35.24 5.06
CA VAL A 190 -14.98 -36.41 5.95
C VAL A 190 -14.12 -37.51 5.36
N ASN A 191 -12.89 -37.65 5.84
CA ASN A 191 -11.96 -38.71 5.43
C ASN A 191 -12.15 -39.99 6.26
N GLU A 192 -11.92 -41.15 5.62
CA GLU A 192 -12.06 -42.47 6.26
C GLU A 192 -10.78 -42.95 6.95
N GLU A 193 -9.62 -42.40 6.60
CA GLU A 193 -8.33 -42.70 7.23
C GLU A 193 -7.58 -41.40 7.58
N GLU A 194 -7.25 -41.22 8.85
CA GLU A 194 -6.42 -40.11 9.32
C GLU A 194 -4.94 -40.47 9.20
N ASP A 195 -4.27 -39.95 8.17
CA ASP A 195 -2.81 -40.06 8.05
C ASP A 195 -2.12 -39.19 9.11
N ALA A 196 -1.73 -39.78 10.24
CA ALA A 196 -1.07 -39.09 11.35
C ALA A 196 0.14 -38.23 10.90
N LYS A 197 0.92 -38.72 9.92
CA LYS A 197 2.06 -37.96 9.35
C LYS A 197 1.63 -36.70 8.59
N LYS A 198 0.54 -36.78 7.81
CA LYS A 198 0.02 -35.62 7.07
C LYS A 198 -0.54 -34.58 8.05
N LEU A 199 -1.15 -35.01 9.15
CA LEU A 199 -1.65 -34.12 10.19
C LEU A 199 -0.50 -33.40 10.91
N THR A 200 0.57 -34.11 11.29
CA THR A 200 1.74 -33.47 11.91
C THR A 200 2.42 -32.47 10.98
N ASP A 201 2.54 -32.78 9.69
CA ASP A 201 3.11 -31.87 8.70
C ASP A 201 2.24 -30.63 8.50
N LYS A 202 0.91 -30.79 8.45
CA LYS A 202 -0.05 -29.68 8.40
C LYS A 202 0.09 -28.76 9.63
N LEU A 203 0.16 -29.32 10.83
CA LEU A 203 0.34 -28.55 12.07
C LEU A 203 1.66 -27.77 12.08
N ASN A 204 2.77 -28.42 11.72
CA ASN A 204 4.07 -27.78 11.65
C ASN A 204 4.09 -26.64 10.61
N ASN A 205 3.48 -26.86 9.45
CA ASN A 205 3.33 -25.83 8.43
C ASN A 205 2.49 -24.64 8.92
N LYS A 206 1.40 -24.89 9.66
CA LYS A 206 0.56 -23.84 10.24
C LYS A 206 1.28 -23.05 11.33
N ARG A 207 2.05 -23.71 12.20
CA ARG A 207 2.92 -23.07 13.19
C ARG A 207 3.96 -22.18 12.51
N ALA A 208 4.66 -22.69 11.50
CA ALA A 208 5.63 -21.91 10.73
C ALA A 208 4.98 -20.73 10.00
N GLU A 209 3.74 -20.88 9.51
CA GLU A 209 2.99 -19.81 8.88
C GLU A 209 2.57 -18.72 9.89
N ILE A 210 2.20 -19.10 11.12
CA ILE A 210 1.92 -18.17 12.22
C ILE A 210 3.18 -17.38 12.58
N GLU A 211 4.33 -18.04 12.73
CA GLU A 211 5.60 -17.36 13.02
C GLU A 211 5.98 -16.38 11.92
N ARG A 212 5.89 -16.78 10.64
CA ARG A 212 6.11 -15.87 9.49
C ARG A 212 5.15 -14.68 9.50
N LEU A 213 3.90 -14.87 9.95
CA LEU A 213 2.94 -13.77 10.07
C LEU A 213 3.27 -12.83 11.24
N LYS A 214 3.74 -13.36 12.38
CA LYS A 214 4.24 -12.56 13.50
C LYS A 214 5.42 -11.70 13.06
N GLU A 215 6.42 -12.29 12.41
CA GLU A 215 7.56 -11.56 11.84
C GLU A 215 7.12 -10.47 10.85
N ARG A 216 6.10 -10.75 10.03
CA ARG A 216 5.53 -9.76 9.09
C ARG A 216 4.73 -8.66 9.78
N LEU A 217 4.11 -8.93 10.92
CA LEU A 217 3.39 -7.94 11.74
C LEU A 217 4.34 -7.06 12.54
N GLU A 218 5.49 -7.59 12.92
CA GLU A 218 6.66 -6.80 13.35
C GLU A 218 7.30 -6.03 12.18
N GLY A 219 6.78 -6.28 10.97
CA GLY A 219 7.24 -5.71 9.72
C GLY A 219 7.37 -4.19 9.73
N ARG A 220 8.31 -3.75 8.89
CA ARG A 220 8.86 -2.39 8.89
C ARG A 220 7.76 -1.34 8.70
N LEU A 221 7.79 -0.35 9.60
CA LEU A 221 7.00 0.88 9.52
C LEU A 221 7.24 1.61 8.19
N PRO A 222 6.27 2.43 7.75
CA PRO A 222 6.47 3.30 6.60
C PRO A 222 7.75 4.13 6.75
N LYS A 223 8.61 4.08 5.74
CA LYS A 223 9.87 4.83 5.71
C LYS A 223 9.76 5.97 4.70
N GLY A 224 10.40 7.08 5.05
CA GLY A 224 10.60 8.22 4.16
C GLY A 224 11.52 7.92 2.97
N ARG A 225 11.70 8.92 2.10
CA ARG A 225 12.66 8.86 0.99
C ARG A 225 13.96 9.53 1.39
N ASP A 226 15.09 8.89 1.07
CA ASP A 226 16.40 9.52 1.19
C ASP A 226 16.72 10.22 -0.13
N LEU A 227 16.93 11.54 -0.08
CA LEU A 227 17.29 12.36 -1.23
C LEU A 227 18.79 12.63 -1.33
N THR A 228 19.54 12.29 -0.28
CA THR A 228 20.96 12.67 -0.12
C THR A 228 21.92 11.52 -0.34
N ASP A 229 21.38 10.32 -0.57
CA ASP A 229 22.12 9.05 -0.64
C ASP A 229 23.00 8.77 0.58
N GLN A 230 22.84 9.49 1.69
CA GLN A 230 23.63 9.33 2.90
C GLN A 230 23.51 7.91 3.44
N ASN A 231 22.29 7.36 3.48
CA ASN A 231 22.10 5.98 3.92
C ASN A 231 22.78 4.96 2.99
N PHE A 232 22.94 5.27 1.71
CA PHE A 232 23.66 4.42 0.77
C PHE A 232 25.17 4.53 1.01
N LEU A 233 25.67 5.76 1.14
CA LEU A 233 27.09 6.04 1.38
C LEU A 233 27.59 5.49 2.71
N GLU A 234 26.83 5.66 3.81
CA GLU A 234 27.18 5.09 5.12
C GLU A 234 27.26 3.55 5.05
N VAL A 235 26.32 2.92 4.36
CA VAL A 235 26.32 1.46 4.24
C VAL A 235 27.43 0.98 3.31
N LEU A 236 27.74 1.75 2.27
CA LEU A 236 28.87 1.48 1.39
C LEU A 236 30.18 1.57 2.16
N GLU A 237 30.36 2.62 2.98
CA GLU A 237 31.53 2.83 3.82
C GLU A 237 31.74 1.66 4.79
N ILE A 238 30.68 1.21 5.47
CA ILE A 238 30.72 0.02 6.34
C ILE A 238 31.08 -1.23 5.52
N ALA A 239 30.44 -1.43 4.36
CA ALA A 239 30.71 -2.58 3.51
C ALA A 239 32.14 -2.60 2.93
N THR A 240 32.74 -1.43 2.71
CA THR A 240 34.14 -1.32 2.25
C THR A 240 35.16 -1.41 3.38
N SER A 241 34.73 -1.18 4.63
CA SER A 241 35.58 -1.27 5.83
C SER A 241 35.68 -2.72 6.33
N ILE A 242 36.07 -3.64 5.44
CA ILE A 242 36.27 -5.06 5.76
C ILE A 242 37.45 -5.15 6.74
N PRO A 243 37.29 -5.78 7.92
CA PRO A 243 38.39 -5.99 8.86
C PRO A 243 39.56 -6.72 8.18
N ALA A 244 40.77 -6.20 8.32
CA ALA A 244 41.97 -6.74 7.68
C ALA A 244 42.55 -7.96 8.43
N ASP A 245 42.21 -8.13 9.72
CA ASP A 245 42.73 -9.18 10.58
C ASP A 245 41.69 -10.30 10.81
N ASP A 246 42.17 -11.55 10.80
CA ASP A 246 41.42 -12.82 10.87
C ASP A 246 40.74 -13.09 12.23
N THR A 247 40.38 -12.06 12.99
CA THR A 247 39.62 -12.25 14.22
C THR A 247 38.17 -12.55 13.86
N LEU A 248 37.77 -13.82 13.95
CA LEU A 248 36.39 -14.29 13.67
C LEU A 248 35.32 -13.41 14.35
N SER A 249 35.61 -12.89 15.55
CA SER A 249 34.71 -11.98 16.28
C SER A 249 34.50 -10.63 15.58
N GLU A 250 35.53 -10.04 14.99
CA GLU A 250 35.45 -8.74 14.31
C GLU A 250 34.77 -8.88 12.95
N PHE A 251 35.07 -9.96 12.24
CA PHE A 251 34.36 -10.32 11.01
C PHE A 251 32.86 -10.54 11.27
N LEU A 252 32.49 -11.32 12.30
CA LEU A 252 31.08 -11.52 12.67
C LEU A 252 30.40 -10.22 13.10
N ALA A 253 31.10 -9.33 13.81
CA ALA A 253 30.55 -8.03 14.18
C ALA A 253 30.32 -7.12 12.96
N TRP A 254 31.21 -7.16 11.97
CA TRP A 254 31.05 -6.48 10.69
C TRP A 254 29.92 -7.10 9.87
N GLU A 255 29.88 -8.42 9.74
CA GLU A 255 28.86 -9.17 8.99
C GLU A 255 27.45 -8.89 9.51
N ASN A 256 27.27 -8.89 10.84
CA ASN A 256 26.02 -8.53 11.51
C ASN A 256 25.57 -7.09 11.25
N LYS A 257 26.48 -6.17 10.92
CA LYS A 257 26.16 -4.78 10.55
C LYS A 257 25.83 -4.64 9.06
N VAL A 258 26.56 -5.34 8.20
CA VAL A 258 26.45 -5.24 6.73
C VAL A 258 25.25 -6.00 6.20
N ILE A 259 25.05 -7.27 6.59
CA ILE A 259 24.00 -8.12 6.03
C ILE A 259 22.59 -7.49 6.12
N PRO A 260 22.16 -6.94 7.29
CA PRO A 260 20.84 -6.30 7.39
C PRO A 260 20.71 -5.04 6.52
N SER A 261 21.84 -4.45 6.16
CA SER A 261 21.96 -3.18 5.43
C SER A 261 22.16 -3.38 3.92
N LEU A 262 22.63 -4.55 3.46
CA LEU A 262 22.81 -4.90 2.04
C LEU A 262 21.61 -4.58 1.14
N PRO A 263 20.33 -4.79 1.56
CA PRO A 263 19.19 -4.42 0.73
C PRO A 263 19.12 -2.92 0.38
N LYS A 264 19.81 -2.05 1.13
CA LYS A 264 19.94 -0.61 0.85
C LYS A 264 20.95 -0.32 -0.27
N LEU A 265 21.94 -1.20 -0.47
CA LEU A 265 22.92 -1.10 -1.57
C LEU A 265 22.39 -1.68 -2.88
N VAL A 266 21.62 -2.78 -2.79
CA VAL A 266 21.08 -3.49 -3.97
C VAL A 266 19.94 -2.70 -4.64
N LYS A 267 19.19 -1.90 -3.87
CA LYS A 267 18.10 -1.09 -4.40
C LYS A 267 18.62 0.30 -4.74
N ALA A 268 18.47 0.71 -6.00
CA ALA A 268 18.74 2.08 -6.41
C ALA A 268 18.05 3.07 -5.46
N PRO A 269 18.76 4.12 -5.00
CA PRO A 269 18.19 5.06 -4.06
C PRO A 269 16.97 5.76 -4.66
N LYS A 270 15.99 6.04 -3.80
CA LYS A 270 14.77 6.76 -4.19
C LYS A 270 15.03 8.27 -4.18
N LEU A 271 15.85 8.70 -5.12
CA LEU A 271 16.24 10.10 -5.31
C LEU A 271 15.08 11.02 -5.71
N MET A 272 14.00 10.44 -6.23
CA MET A 272 12.85 11.22 -6.65
C MET A 272 12.08 11.75 -5.44
N PRO A 273 11.94 13.07 -5.28
CA PRO A 273 11.16 13.65 -4.19
C PRO A 273 9.68 13.30 -4.29
N TYR A 274 8.95 13.45 -3.18
CA TYR A 274 7.50 13.22 -3.18
C TYR A 274 6.81 14.22 -4.11
N PRO A 275 5.86 13.76 -4.94
CA PRO A 275 5.09 14.66 -5.79
C PRO A 275 4.20 15.59 -4.96
N ILE A 276 3.74 16.67 -5.58
CA ILE A 276 2.76 17.57 -4.96
C ILE A 276 1.40 17.27 -5.58
N HIS A 277 0.46 16.83 -4.76
CA HIS A 277 -0.86 16.42 -5.19
C HIS A 277 -1.85 17.60 -5.21
N TYR A 278 -2.64 17.65 -6.26
CA TYR A 278 -3.82 18.48 -6.43
C TYR A 278 -4.99 17.53 -6.67
N GLU A 279 -5.80 17.30 -5.65
CA GLU A 279 -6.82 16.24 -5.63
C GLU A 279 -8.20 16.73 -6.08
N THR A 280 -8.38 18.05 -6.25
CA THR A 280 -9.68 18.62 -6.58
C THR A 280 -9.64 19.40 -7.89
N ASN A 281 -10.77 19.43 -8.59
CA ASN A 281 -10.99 20.27 -9.77
C ASN A 281 -10.94 21.78 -9.48
N THR A 282 -11.08 22.18 -8.21
CA THR A 282 -10.94 23.57 -7.73
C THR A 282 -9.50 23.96 -7.45
N ASP A 283 -8.55 23.04 -7.60
CA ASP A 283 -7.14 23.31 -7.38
C ASP A 283 -6.47 24.11 -8.51
N PHE A 284 -7.18 24.31 -9.62
CA PHE A 284 -6.72 25.08 -10.77
C PHE A 284 -7.46 26.41 -10.82
N ASN A 285 -6.71 27.52 -10.73
CA ASN A 285 -7.27 28.86 -10.57
C ASN A 285 -7.61 29.55 -11.90
N ILE A 286 -6.83 29.29 -12.95
CA ILE A 286 -6.99 29.96 -14.25
C ILE A 286 -6.75 28.92 -15.34
N TRP A 287 -7.60 28.95 -16.37
CA TRP A 287 -7.39 28.30 -17.65
C TRP A 287 -7.58 29.34 -18.75
N LYS A 288 -6.61 29.47 -19.65
CA LYS A 288 -6.64 30.46 -20.74
C LYS A 288 -5.79 30.01 -21.92
N ARG A 289 -6.01 30.60 -23.09
CA ARG A 289 -5.07 30.49 -24.21
C ARG A 289 -4.02 31.62 -24.13
N ASN A 290 -2.77 31.30 -24.43
CA ASN A 290 -1.72 32.32 -24.60
C ASN A 290 -1.71 32.88 -26.03
N GLU A 291 -0.82 33.83 -26.30
CA GLU A 291 -0.62 34.44 -27.64
C GLU A 291 -0.26 33.43 -28.73
N LYS A 292 0.29 32.26 -28.35
CA LYS A 292 0.62 31.15 -29.25
C LYS A 292 -0.54 30.15 -29.41
N SER A 293 -1.74 30.50 -28.97
CA SER A 293 -2.93 29.65 -28.96
C SER A 293 -2.78 28.34 -28.17
N ARG A 294 -1.85 28.30 -27.20
CA ARG A 294 -1.66 27.14 -26.32
C ARG A 294 -2.49 27.28 -25.06
N ILE A 295 -3.06 26.17 -24.61
CA ILE A 295 -3.80 26.09 -23.35
C ILE A 295 -2.81 26.21 -22.21
N CYS A 296 -3.09 27.14 -21.30
CA CYS A 296 -2.29 27.45 -20.13
C CYS A 296 -3.15 27.39 -18.88
N PHE A 297 -2.55 27.02 -17.75
CA PHE A 297 -3.23 26.98 -16.47
C PHE A 297 -2.37 27.46 -15.29
N GLU A 298 -3.03 27.87 -14.21
CA GLU A 298 -2.40 28.25 -12.95
C GLU A 298 -2.85 27.30 -11.83
N LEU A 299 -1.89 26.90 -11.00
CA LEU A 299 -2.13 26.02 -9.86
C LEU A 299 -2.31 26.82 -8.58
N ASN A 300 -3.28 26.44 -7.77
CA ASN A 300 -3.53 27.08 -6.49
C ASN A 300 -2.35 26.89 -5.52
N GLY A 301 -1.80 28.00 -5.01
CA GLY A 301 -0.59 28.01 -4.20
C GLY A 301 0.70 28.19 -5.01
N LEU A 302 0.62 28.23 -6.34
CA LEU A 302 1.72 28.56 -7.26
C LEU A 302 1.28 29.62 -8.28
N SER A 303 0.45 30.57 -7.87
CA SER A 303 -0.16 31.59 -8.74
C SER A 303 0.84 32.47 -9.49
N ASN A 304 2.10 32.51 -9.06
CA ASN A 304 3.16 33.23 -9.76
C ASN A 304 3.68 32.47 -10.99
N HIS A 305 3.18 31.26 -11.25
CA HIS A 305 3.61 30.41 -12.34
C HIS A 305 2.43 30.00 -13.21
N ILE A 306 2.58 30.26 -14.51
CA ILE A 306 1.66 29.80 -15.56
C ILE A 306 2.30 28.59 -16.24
N PHE A 307 1.55 27.50 -16.30
CA PHE A 307 1.98 26.26 -16.95
C PHE A 307 1.34 26.14 -18.31
N GLU A 308 2.12 25.71 -19.31
CA GLU A 308 1.60 25.37 -20.64
C GLU A 308 1.26 23.87 -20.70
N VAL A 309 0.11 23.53 -21.29
CA VAL A 309 -0.26 22.14 -21.54
C VAL A 309 0.51 21.63 -22.75
N TYR A 310 1.33 20.60 -22.51
CA TYR A 310 1.99 19.84 -23.56
C TYR A 310 1.38 18.43 -23.60
N CYS A 311 0.58 18.16 -24.63
CA CYS A 311 -0.07 16.86 -24.80
C CYS A 311 -0.03 16.40 -26.27
N ASN A 312 -0.27 15.12 -26.50
CA ASN A 312 -0.39 14.58 -27.85
C ASN A 312 -1.68 15.08 -28.52
N ARG A 313 -1.72 15.14 -29.85
CA ARG A 313 -2.91 15.54 -30.63
C ARG A 313 -4.17 14.76 -30.25
N ARG A 314 -4.03 13.47 -29.91
CA ARG A 314 -5.13 12.61 -29.45
C ARG A 314 -5.71 13.02 -28.10
N GLN A 315 -4.96 13.73 -27.27
CA GLN A 315 -5.39 14.17 -25.94
C GLN A 315 -5.86 15.63 -25.92
N LEU A 316 -5.52 16.42 -26.94
CA LEU A 316 -5.80 17.85 -27.00
C LEU A 316 -7.28 18.18 -26.79
N HIS A 317 -8.17 17.43 -27.44
CA HIS A 317 -9.62 17.63 -27.36
C HIS A 317 -10.16 17.54 -25.91
N PHE A 318 -9.53 16.76 -25.03
CA PHE A 318 -9.92 16.69 -23.61
C PHE A 318 -9.63 18.00 -22.87
N PHE A 319 -8.49 18.63 -23.16
CA PHE A 319 -8.12 19.92 -22.56
C PHE A 319 -8.92 21.07 -23.16
N GLU A 320 -9.25 21.00 -24.46
CA GLU A 320 -10.14 21.96 -25.11
C GLU A 320 -11.56 21.91 -24.53
N GLN A 321 -12.10 20.70 -24.35
CA GLN A 321 -13.39 20.52 -23.68
C GLN A 321 -13.34 21.08 -22.26
N PHE A 322 -12.29 20.78 -21.49
CA PHE A 322 -12.15 21.29 -20.13
C PHE A 322 -12.07 22.83 -20.09
N LEU A 323 -11.37 23.47 -21.03
CA LEU A 323 -11.31 24.93 -21.13
C LEU A 323 -12.71 25.51 -21.39
N CYS A 324 -13.48 24.90 -22.30
CA CYS A 324 -14.86 25.30 -22.58
C CYS A 324 -15.76 25.15 -21.34
N ASP A 325 -15.67 24.01 -20.63
CA ASP A 325 -16.42 23.75 -19.40
C ASP A 325 -16.04 24.77 -18.30
N TYR A 326 -14.76 25.12 -18.20
CA TYR A 326 -14.25 26.10 -17.25
C TYR A 326 -14.78 27.51 -17.54
N GLU A 327 -14.75 27.94 -18.79
CA GLU A 327 -15.29 29.23 -19.24
C GLU A 327 -16.80 29.31 -19.00
N THR A 328 -17.54 28.24 -19.32
CA THR A 328 -18.98 28.12 -19.08
C THR A 328 -19.33 28.23 -17.60
N LYS A 329 -18.55 27.57 -16.72
CA LYS A 329 -18.72 27.74 -15.27
C LYS A 329 -18.39 29.16 -14.82
N LYS A 330 -17.34 29.77 -15.37
CA LYS A 330 -16.94 31.13 -15.00
C LYS A 330 -18.03 32.15 -15.35
N THR A 331 -18.73 31.98 -16.47
CA THR A 331 -19.84 32.84 -16.89
C THR A 331 -21.16 32.51 -16.18
N GLY A 332 -21.49 31.22 -16.01
CA GLY A 332 -22.74 30.76 -15.37
C GLY A 332 -22.69 30.66 -13.84
N GLY A 333 -21.56 30.96 -13.21
CA GLY A 333 -21.40 30.96 -11.75
C GLY A 333 -21.77 29.63 -11.09
N LYS A 334 -22.71 29.66 -10.14
CA LYS A 334 -23.16 28.48 -9.37
C LYS A 334 -24.12 27.56 -10.14
N GLN A 335 -24.56 27.93 -11.34
CA GLN A 335 -25.49 27.11 -12.12
C GLN A 335 -24.85 25.81 -12.64
N HIS A 336 -23.51 25.79 -12.76
CA HIS A 336 -22.77 24.63 -13.27
C HIS A 336 -21.93 23.99 -12.17
N SER A 337 -22.12 22.68 -11.98
CA SER A 337 -21.32 21.91 -11.02
C SER A 337 -19.94 21.59 -11.58
N THR A 338 -18.89 21.92 -10.81
CA THR A 338 -17.52 21.46 -11.12
C THR A 338 -17.42 19.94 -11.08
N GLY A 339 -18.33 19.28 -10.39
CA GLY A 339 -18.43 17.82 -10.29
C GLY A 339 -18.67 17.11 -11.62
N LEU A 340 -18.84 17.83 -12.73
CA LEU A 340 -18.93 17.29 -14.09
C LEU A 340 -17.63 17.45 -14.90
N PHE A 341 -16.65 18.20 -14.39
CA PHE A 341 -15.41 18.45 -15.10
C PHE A 341 -14.61 17.17 -15.35
N LEU A 342 -13.97 17.09 -16.51
CA LEU A 342 -13.15 15.95 -16.88
C LEU A 342 -11.87 15.85 -16.04
N LEU A 343 -11.18 16.98 -15.83
CA LEU A 343 -10.00 17.02 -14.98
C LEU A 343 -10.39 17.03 -13.51
N ARG A 344 -9.89 16.05 -12.75
CA ARG A 344 -10.20 15.86 -11.32
C ARG A 344 -9.00 16.10 -10.42
N SER A 345 -7.83 15.76 -10.90
CA SER A 345 -6.59 15.85 -10.15
C SER A 345 -5.41 16.13 -11.07
N ALA A 346 -4.33 16.63 -10.48
CA ALA A 346 -3.02 16.69 -11.10
C ALA A 346 -1.94 16.44 -10.04
N GLU A 347 -0.76 16.10 -10.52
CA GLU A 347 0.43 15.95 -9.67
C GLU A 347 1.57 16.74 -10.29
N LEU A 348 2.29 17.48 -9.45
CA LEU A 348 3.59 18.02 -9.85
C LEU A 348 4.65 16.97 -9.53
N LEU A 349 5.21 16.43 -10.60
CA LEU A 349 6.34 15.53 -10.55
C LEU A 349 7.63 16.32 -10.65
N TRP A 350 8.63 15.89 -9.90
CA TRP A 350 9.99 16.40 -10.06
C TRP A 350 10.63 15.70 -11.25
N CYS A 351 11.50 16.41 -11.95
CA CYS A 351 12.34 15.85 -13.00
C CYS A 351 13.76 16.29 -12.72
N GLU A 352 14.72 15.37 -12.87
CA GLU A 352 16.13 15.75 -12.88
C GLU A 352 16.35 16.76 -14.01
N GLY A 353 16.88 17.93 -13.63
CA GLY A 353 17.27 18.91 -14.61
C GLY A 353 18.38 18.31 -15.46
N LYS A 354 18.11 18.05 -16.75
CA LYS A 354 19.19 17.99 -17.73
C LYS A 354 19.84 19.36 -17.68
N THR A 355 20.98 19.47 -17.00
CA THR A 355 21.84 20.63 -17.18
C THR A 355 21.94 20.81 -18.68
N GLN A 356 21.43 21.94 -19.18
CA GLN A 356 21.77 22.33 -20.53
C GLN A 356 23.27 22.60 -20.48
N ILE A 357 24.06 21.55 -20.70
CA ILE A 357 25.42 21.69 -21.20
C ILE A 357 25.19 22.43 -22.50
N LYS A 358 25.24 23.77 -22.44
CA LYS A 358 25.44 24.61 -23.61
C LYS A 358 26.67 24.01 -24.24
N LYS A 359 26.50 23.19 -25.27
CA LYS A 359 27.58 22.72 -26.11
C LYS A 359 28.17 23.99 -26.72
N LYS A 360 29.07 24.66 -26.00
CA LYS A 360 30.04 25.55 -26.62
C LYS A 360 30.73 24.65 -27.62
N LYS A 361 30.41 24.87 -28.90
CA LYS A 361 31.23 24.34 -29.99
C LYS A 361 32.59 24.99 -29.79
N VAL A 362 33.45 24.35 -29.02
CA VAL A 362 34.88 24.60 -29.12
C VAL A 362 35.24 24.08 -30.51
N LYS A 363 35.44 25.02 -31.45
CA LYS A 363 36.12 24.71 -32.70
C LYS A 363 37.54 24.31 -32.30
N VAL A 364 37.77 23.02 -32.14
CA VAL A 364 39.13 22.48 -32.20
C VAL A 364 39.53 22.57 -33.67
N GLN A 365 40.33 23.57 -34.01
CA GLN A 365 41.13 23.53 -35.24
C GLN A 365 42.17 22.43 -35.03
N ASN A 366 42.02 21.31 -35.72
CA ASN A 366 43.10 20.34 -35.84
C ASN A 366 43.92 20.72 -37.09
N PRO A 367 45.27 20.75 -37.04
CA PRO A 367 46.10 21.36 -38.09
C PRO A 367 46.31 20.48 -39.33
N LEU A 368 45.64 19.35 -39.45
CA LEU A 368 45.84 18.42 -40.56
C LEU A 368 44.50 18.16 -41.26
N GLY A 369 44.43 18.64 -42.49
CA GLY A 369 43.22 18.70 -43.30
C GLY A 369 42.57 17.34 -43.52
N GLY A 370 41.30 17.24 -43.11
CA GLY A 370 40.44 16.10 -43.43
C GLY A 370 38.99 16.41 -43.07
N LYS A 371 38.20 16.84 -44.06
CA LYS A 371 36.75 17.06 -43.88
C LYS A 371 36.04 15.70 -43.79
N ALA A 372 35.65 15.28 -42.59
CA ALA A 372 34.66 14.22 -42.41
C ALA A 372 33.42 14.75 -41.67
N LYS A 373 32.38 15.07 -42.44
CA LYS A 373 31.03 15.31 -41.91
C LYS A 373 30.41 13.95 -41.54
N LYS A 374 30.37 13.60 -40.25
CA LYS A 374 29.44 12.57 -39.76
C LYS A 374 28.23 13.25 -39.09
N LYS A 375 27.13 13.32 -39.84
CA LYS A 375 25.77 13.41 -39.30
C LYS A 375 25.49 12.10 -38.58
N VAL A 376 25.23 12.13 -37.28
CA VAL A 376 24.42 11.10 -36.62
C VAL A 376 23.25 11.81 -35.98
N GLU A 377 22.11 11.56 -36.60
CA GLU A 377 20.79 12.01 -36.25
C GLU A 377 20.21 11.09 -35.17
N LYS A 378 19.33 11.66 -34.33
CA LYS A 378 18.30 11.02 -33.48
C LYS A 378 18.73 10.39 -32.16
N ALA A 379 18.38 11.11 -31.08
CA ALA A 379 17.71 10.52 -29.93
C ALA A 379 16.47 11.38 -29.61
N ARG A 380 15.29 10.78 -29.80
CA ARG A 380 13.98 11.30 -29.35
C ARG A 380 13.77 10.91 -27.88
N LEU A 381 12.93 11.70 -27.22
CA LEU A 381 12.32 11.45 -25.91
C LEU A 381 11.69 10.06 -25.80
#